data_AF-A0A1V6DRD6-F1
#
_entry.id   AF-A0A1V6DRD6-F1
#
_cell.length_a   1.000
_cell.length_b   1.000
_cell.length_c   1.000
_cell.angle_alpha   90.00
_cell.angle_beta   90.00
_cell.angle_gamma   90.00
#
_symmetry.space_group_name_H-M   'P 1'
#
loop_
_entity.id
_entity.type
_entity.pdbx_description
1 polymer ?
#
loop_
_entity_poly.entity_id
_entity_poly.type
_entity_poly.pdbx_seq_one_letter_code
_entity_poly.pdbx_strand_id
1 'polypeptide(L)'
;MGDAGRLPLQFHPTTRSPVYEYDGVARLRFLDAGTGEVVAEADIPAEWRRVLLIFAPAQSRETRLSYQILVVDDSAEALPKGSLRALNRSGWTLRGAVNGQSREFPPGLSPAMPASGAVELQLRAALRGRWWTSHTSQFELGAEQRALLVILPPYYPGSPEVQVRRLVDSVP
;
A
#
# COMPACT_ATOMS: atom_id res chain seq x y z
N MET A 1 -21.14 30.87 -2.05
CA MET A 1 -20.44 29.76 -2.74
C MET A 1 -19.57 29.11 -1.68
N GLY A 2 -20.02 27.97 -1.14
CA GLY A 2 -19.61 27.48 0.18
C GLY A 2 -18.14 27.06 0.22
N ASP A 3 -17.48 27.42 1.31
CA ASP A 3 -16.18 26.93 1.72
C ASP A 3 -16.31 25.41 1.94
N ALA A 4 -16.05 24.62 0.90
CA ALA A 4 -15.95 23.17 1.04
C ALA A 4 -14.79 22.91 2.00
N GLY A 5 -15.14 22.69 3.27
CA GLY A 5 -14.22 22.77 4.41
C GLY A 5 -12.98 21.91 4.20
N ARG A 6 -11.82 22.51 4.42
CA ARG A 6 -10.55 21.78 4.46
C ARG A 6 -10.65 20.73 5.57
N LEU A 7 -10.52 19.46 5.20
CA LEU A 7 -10.52 18.34 6.14
C LEU A 7 -9.09 18.10 6.62
N PRO A 8 -8.77 18.29 7.92
CA PRO A 8 -7.44 17.97 8.43
C PRO A 8 -7.22 16.46 8.38
N LEU A 9 -6.10 16.06 7.76
CA LEU A 9 -5.71 14.66 7.63
C LEU A 9 -4.54 14.34 8.56
N GLN A 10 -4.59 13.18 9.18
CA GLN A 10 -3.51 12.63 9.99
C GLN A 10 -2.86 11.47 9.25
N PHE A 11 -1.55 11.59 9.03
CA PHE A 11 -0.75 10.56 8.37
C PHE A 11 -0.04 9.70 9.40
N HIS A 12 -0.04 8.39 9.16
CA HIS A 12 0.66 7.42 9.99
C HIS A 12 1.67 6.64 9.13
N PRO A 13 2.94 6.57 9.52
CA PRO A 13 3.97 5.90 8.72
C PRO A 13 3.90 4.36 8.80
N THR A 14 3.21 3.82 9.80
CA THR A 14 3.20 2.40 10.16
C THR A 14 1.81 1.80 10.29
N THR A 15 0.75 2.61 10.24
CA THR A 15 -0.65 2.18 10.38
C THR A 15 -1.52 2.90 9.36
N ARG A 16 -2.75 2.43 9.20
CA ARG A 16 -3.76 3.18 8.44
C ARG A 16 -4.17 4.43 9.24
N SER A 17 -4.59 5.46 8.52
CA SER A 17 -5.27 6.62 9.13
C SER A 17 -6.68 6.22 9.59
N PRO A 18 -7.37 7.10 10.35
CA PRO A 18 -8.82 7.05 10.43
C PRO A 18 -9.46 7.06 9.03
N VAL A 19 -10.70 6.57 8.96
CA VAL A 19 -11.51 6.68 7.74
C VAL A 19 -11.99 8.13 7.62
N TYR A 20 -11.82 8.70 6.45
CA TYR A 20 -12.32 10.03 6.11
C TYR A 20 -13.47 9.89 5.11
N GLU A 21 -14.59 10.55 5.41
CA GLU A 21 -15.69 10.67 4.46
C GLU A 21 -15.49 11.92 3.60
N TYR A 22 -15.65 11.76 2.30
CA TYR A 22 -15.50 12.83 1.34
C TYR A 22 -16.62 12.73 0.31
N ASP A 23 -17.40 13.79 0.19
CA ASP A 23 -18.39 13.99 -0.86
C ASP A 23 -17.96 15.20 -1.70
N GLY A 24 -17.55 14.96 -2.94
CA GLY A 24 -16.95 15.98 -3.78
C GLY A 24 -16.39 15.45 -5.10
N VAL A 25 -15.51 16.23 -5.71
CA VAL A 25 -14.95 15.89 -7.03
C VAL A 25 -13.94 14.74 -6.94
N ALA A 26 -13.88 13.91 -7.98
CA ALA A 26 -13.01 12.74 -8.04
C ALA A 26 -11.50 13.09 -7.97
N ARG A 27 -11.10 14.29 -8.39
CA ARG A 27 -9.71 14.76 -8.28
C ARG A 27 -9.48 15.41 -6.93
N LEU A 28 -8.78 14.70 -6.05
CA LEU A 28 -8.40 15.19 -4.74
C LEU A 28 -7.12 16.02 -4.83
N ARG A 29 -7.09 17.12 -4.05
CA ARG A 29 -5.91 17.96 -3.84
C ARG A 29 -5.56 17.97 -2.36
N PHE A 30 -4.29 17.73 -2.07
CA PHE A 30 -3.77 17.74 -0.70
C PHE A 30 -2.88 18.96 -0.53
N LEU A 31 -3.14 19.72 0.53
CA LEU A 31 -2.45 20.96 0.82
C LEU A 31 -1.55 20.79 2.04
N ASP A 32 -0.37 21.41 2.00
CA ASP A 32 0.44 21.60 3.20
C ASP A 32 -0.30 22.55 4.16
N ALA A 33 -0.44 22.15 5.42
CA ALA A 33 -1.26 22.87 6.39
C ALA A 33 -0.64 24.22 6.81
N GLY A 34 0.69 24.37 6.72
CA GLY A 34 1.39 25.60 7.13
C GLY A 34 1.44 26.65 6.02
N THR A 35 1.65 26.22 4.78
CA THR A 35 1.85 27.09 3.61
C THR A 35 0.61 27.22 2.74
N GLY A 36 -0.30 26.24 2.77
CA GLY A 36 -1.45 26.17 1.88
C GLY A 36 -1.09 25.77 0.44
N GLU A 37 0.14 25.35 0.18
CA GLU A 37 0.55 24.89 -1.15
C GLU A 37 0.02 23.49 -1.46
N VAL A 38 -0.32 23.22 -2.73
CA VAL A 38 -0.72 21.89 -3.17
C VAL A 38 0.54 21.01 -3.24
N VAL A 39 0.59 19.98 -2.38
CA VAL A 39 1.74 19.07 -2.27
C VAL A 39 1.51 17.71 -2.90
N ALA A 40 0.25 17.36 -3.20
CA ALA A 40 -0.09 16.13 -3.89
C ALA A 40 -1.48 16.23 -4.54
N GLU A 41 -1.68 15.46 -5.59
CA GLU A 41 -2.98 15.30 -6.25
C GLU A 41 -3.23 13.82 -6.58
N ALA A 42 -4.49 13.41 -6.60
CA ALA A 42 -4.89 12.06 -6.97
C ALA A 42 -6.24 12.07 -7.67
N ASP A 43 -6.37 11.33 -8.76
CA ASP A 43 -7.64 11.06 -9.41
C ASP A 43 -8.22 9.75 -8.88
N ILE A 44 -9.43 9.80 -8.32
CA ILE A 44 -10.15 8.63 -7.84
C ILE A 44 -11.02 8.05 -8.97
N PRO A 45 -10.87 6.77 -9.32
CA PRO A 45 -11.75 6.12 -10.29
C PRO A 45 -13.23 6.24 -9.87
N ALA A 46 -14.10 6.56 -10.83
CA ALA A 46 -15.49 6.92 -10.57
C ALA A 46 -16.34 5.78 -9.98
N GLU A 47 -15.89 4.54 -10.13
CA GLU A 47 -16.48 3.33 -9.58
C GLU A 47 -16.04 3.04 -8.15
N TRP A 48 -14.92 3.60 -7.68
CA TRP A 48 -14.42 3.35 -6.33
C TRP A 48 -15.12 4.23 -5.30
N ARG A 49 -15.53 3.61 -4.20
CA ARG A 49 -16.22 4.27 -3.07
C ARG A 49 -15.40 4.26 -1.79
N ARG A 50 -14.48 3.30 -1.67
CA ARG A 50 -13.55 3.18 -0.56
C ARG A 50 -12.15 3.01 -1.12
N VAL A 51 -11.26 3.95 -0.82
CA VAL A 51 -9.90 3.96 -1.34
C VAL A 51 -8.90 4.13 -0.22
N LEU A 52 -7.74 3.47 -0.37
CA LEU A 52 -6.56 3.74 0.41
C LEU A 52 -5.60 4.57 -0.42
N LEU A 53 -5.22 5.73 0.11
CA LEU A 53 -4.24 6.62 -0.50
C LEU A 53 -2.89 6.42 0.17
N ILE A 54 -1.90 5.98 -0.61
CA ILE A 54 -0.54 5.75 -0.11
C ILE A 54 0.37 6.85 -0.66
N PHE A 55 0.87 7.69 0.24
CA PHE A 55 1.75 8.80 -0.07
C PHE A 55 3.19 8.32 -0.08
N ALA A 56 3.90 8.64 -1.15
CA ALA A 56 5.35 8.43 -1.25
C ALA A 56 6.00 9.73 -1.73
N PRO A 57 7.26 10.01 -1.36
CA PRO A 57 8.00 11.14 -1.92
C PRO A 57 7.97 11.10 -3.45
N ALA A 58 7.76 12.27 -4.08
CA ALA A 58 7.90 12.39 -5.53
C ALA A 58 9.37 12.12 -5.92
N GLN A 59 9.59 11.28 -6.94
CA GLN A 59 10.95 10.95 -7.39
C GLN A 59 11.52 11.99 -8.36
N SER A 60 10.65 12.74 -9.06
CA SER A 60 11.06 13.80 -9.98
C SER A 60 10.95 15.16 -9.31
N ARG A 61 11.97 16.00 -9.51
CA ARG A 61 11.97 17.42 -9.11
C ARG A 61 11.23 18.33 -10.10
N GLU A 62 10.76 17.78 -11.22
CA GLU A 62 10.09 18.55 -12.26
C GLU A 62 8.63 18.87 -11.91
N THR A 63 8.03 18.10 -11.00
CA THR A 63 6.70 18.41 -10.46
C THR A 63 6.87 19.34 -9.26
N ARG A 64 5.96 20.32 -9.10
CA ARG A 64 5.87 21.11 -7.85
C ARG A 64 5.27 20.30 -6.69
N LEU A 65 4.93 19.02 -6.91
CA LEU A 65 4.31 18.17 -5.91
C LEU A 65 5.38 17.47 -5.08
N SER A 66 5.30 17.61 -3.77
CA SER A 66 6.20 16.93 -2.84
C SER A 66 5.96 15.42 -2.75
N TYR A 67 4.73 14.97 -3.06
CA TYR A 67 4.34 13.57 -2.96
C TYR A 67 3.65 13.06 -4.23
N GLN A 68 3.90 11.79 -4.53
CA GLN A 68 3.05 10.98 -5.42
C GLN A 68 2.08 10.15 -4.58
N ILE A 69 0.86 9.98 -5.08
CA ILE A 69 -0.18 9.19 -4.43
C ILE A 69 -0.43 7.93 -5.26
N LEU A 70 -0.36 6.78 -4.62
CA LEU A 70 -0.95 5.57 -5.15
C LEU A 70 -2.38 5.45 -4.62
N VAL A 71 -3.33 5.39 -5.52
CA VAL A 71 -4.75 5.13 -5.21
C VAL A 71 -4.98 3.62 -5.31
N VAL A 72 -5.53 3.05 -4.24
CA VAL A 72 -5.82 1.61 -4.17
C VAL A 72 -7.29 1.43 -3.78
N ASP A 73 -8.03 0.62 -4.54
CA ASP A 73 -9.37 0.16 -4.13
C ASP A 73 -9.27 -0.57 -2.78
N ASP A 74 -9.93 -0.07 -1.74
CA ASP A 74 -9.90 -0.64 -0.38
C ASP A 74 -11.29 -1.14 0.05
N SER A 75 -12.17 -1.36 -0.93
CA SER A 75 -13.47 -2.00 -0.75
C SER A 75 -13.36 -3.42 -0.16
N ALA A 76 -14.45 -3.91 0.42
CA ALA A 76 -14.50 -5.27 0.96
C ALA A 76 -14.44 -6.32 -0.17
N GLU A 77 -14.86 -5.95 -1.37
CA GLU A 77 -14.78 -6.78 -2.58
C GLU A 77 -13.33 -6.92 -3.05
N ALA A 78 -12.56 -5.83 -3.06
CA ALA A 78 -11.17 -5.82 -3.50
C ALA A 78 -10.19 -6.39 -2.46
N LEU A 79 -10.49 -6.23 -1.17
CA LEU A 79 -9.73 -6.81 -0.06
C LEU A 79 -10.69 -7.25 1.06
N PRO A 80 -11.24 -8.47 0.99
CA PRO A 80 -12.19 -8.99 1.97
C PRO A 80 -11.53 -9.31 3.31
N LYS A 81 -12.34 -9.51 4.35
CA LYS A 81 -11.88 -10.05 5.63
C LYS A 81 -11.29 -11.46 5.47
N GLY A 82 -10.37 -11.83 6.36
CA GLY A 82 -9.63 -13.09 6.27
C GLY A 82 -8.76 -13.18 5.03
N SER A 83 -8.27 -12.03 4.54
CA SER A 83 -7.43 -11.98 3.35
C SER A 83 -6.29 -10.99 3.50
N LEU A 84 -5.28 -11.18 2.66
CA LEU A 84 -4.20 -10.21 2.48
C LEU A 84 -3.97 -9.94 1.00
N ARG A 85 -3.38 -8.79 0.69
CA ARG A 85 -2.80 -8.51 -0.63
C ARG A 85 -1.45 -7.86 -0.48
N ALA A 86 -0.65 -7.88 -1.53
CA ALA A 86 0.65 -7.24 -1.58
C ALA A 86 0.65 -6.08 -2.56
N LEU A 87 1.28 -4.98 -2.17
CA LEU A 87 1.71 -3.92 -3.04
C LEU A 87 3.23 -3.99 -3.15
N ASN A 88 3.73 -4.47 -4.29
CA ASN A 88 5.15 -4.55 -4.55
C ASN A 88 5.68 -3.26 -5.19
N ARG A 89 6.44 -2.51 -4.40
CA ARG A 89 7.17 -1.30 -4.80
C ARG A 89 8.68 -1.51 -4.81
N SER A 90 9.15 -2.75 -4.69
CA SER A 90 10.58 -3.06 -4.57
C SER A 90 11.38 -2.84 -5.86
N GLY A 91 10.69 -2.80 -7.01
CA GLY A 91 11.31 -2.77 -8.34
C GLY A 91 11.69 -4.16 -8.87
N TRP A 92 11.48 -5.22 -8.08
CA TRP A 92 11.74 -6.61 -8.48
C TRP A 92 10.45 -7.37 -8.71
N THR A 93 10.46 -8.33 -9.63
CA THR A 93 9.51 -9.44 -9.61
C THR A 93 9.99 -10.46 -8.58
N LEU A 94 9.22 -10.65 -7.50
CA LEU A 94 9.57 -11.56 -6.42
C LEU A 94 8.83 -12.88 -6.58
N ARG A 95 9.46 -13.99 -6.23
CA ARG A 95 8.79 -15.28 -6.05
C ARG A 95 8.66 -15.55 -4.57
N GLY A 96 7.50 -16.02 -4.14
CA GLY A 96 7.28 -16.25 -2.71
C GLY A 96 6.29 -17.33 -2.43
N ALA A 97 5.97 -17.46 -1.15
CA ALA A 97 4.88 -18.28 -0.65
C ALA A 97 4.16 -17.54 0.47
N VAL A 98 2.84 -17.69 0.50
CA VAL A 98 1.98 -17.33 1.63
C VAL A 98 1.39 -18.64 2.13
N ASN A 99 1.65 -19.02 3.38
CA ASN A 99 1.22 -20.29 3.97
C ASN A 99 1.59 -21.51 3.10
N GLY A 100 2.81 -21.51 2.57
CA GLY A 100 3.33 -22.57 1.68
C GLY A 100 2.77 -22.53 0.25
N GLN A 101 1.76 -21.71 -0.05
CA GLN A 101 1.23 -21.58 -1.40
C GLN A 101 2.11 -20.65 -2.24
N SER A 102 2.81 -21.22 -3.21
CA SER A 102 3.74 -20.47 -4.05
C SER A 102 3.03 -19.50 -4.98
N ARG A 103 3.57 -18.28 -5.08
CA ARG A 103 3.04 -17.18 -5.87
C ARG A 103 4.14 -16.28 -6.39
N GLU A 104 3.84 -15.55 -7.46
CA GLU A 104 4.66 -14.46 -7.96
C GLU A 104 4.08 -13.12 -7.51
N PHE A 105 4.97 -12.19 -7.18
CA PHE A 105 4.65 -10.83 -6.80
C PHE A 105 5.39 -9.90 -7.78
N PRO A 106 4.84 -9.64 -8.98
CA PRO A 106 5.38 -8.61 -9.87
C PRO A 106 5.23 -7.22 -9.24
N PRO A 107 5.96 -6.19 -9.74
CA PRO A 107 5.71 -4.81 -9.33
C PRO A 107 4.23 -4.42 -9.49
N GLY A 108 3.68 -3.74 -8.48
CA GLY A 108 2.26 -3.36 -8.44
C GLY A 108 1.45 -4.11 -7.39
N LEU A 109 0.13 -4.03 -7.52
CA LEU A 109 -0.82 -4.62 -6.58
C LEU A 109 -1.16 -6.06 -6.97
N SER A 110 -1.11 -6.98 -6.02
CA SER A 110 -1.57 -8.36 -6.23
C SER A 110 -3.09 -8.48 -6.06
N PRO A 111 -3.70 -9.56 -6.59
CA PRO A 111 -5.01 -10.00 -6.13
C PRO A 111 -5.01 -10.26 -4.62
N ALA A 112 -6.20 -10.21 -4.01
CA ALA A 112 -6.40 -10.68 -2.64
C ALA A 112 -6.14 -12.19 -2.54
N MET A 113 -5.63 -12.60 -1.39
CA MET A 113 -5.22 -13.96 -1.07
C MET A 113 -5.83 -14.34 0.27
N PRO A 114 -6.49 -15.51 0.38
CA PRO A 114 -6.98 -16.00 1.66
C PRO A 114 -5.83 -16.12 2.67
N ALA A 115 -6.02 -15.55 3.86
CA ALA A 115 -5.06 -15.60 4.95
C ALA A 115 -5.78 -15.37 6.29
N SER A 116 -5.66 -16.32 7.21
CA SER A 116 -6.25 -16.22 8.55
C SER A 116 -5.46 -17.08 9.54
N GLY A 117 -5.42 -16.66 10.80
CA GLY A 117 -4.57 -17.26 11.83
C GLY A 117 -3.09 -16.97 11.56
N ALA A 118 -2.25 -17.98 11.80
CA ALA A 118 -0.83 -17.90 11.52
C ALA A 118 -0.56 -17.77 10.02
N VAL A 119 0.02 -16.63 9.63
CA VAL A 119 0.46 -16.34 8.27
C VAL A 119 1.98 -16.43 8.20
N GLU A 120 2.48 -17.30 7.33
CA GLU A 120 3.88 -17.37 6.95
C GLU A 120 4.09 -16.73 5.57
N LEU A 121 4.99 -15.76 5.50
CA LEU A 121 5.42 -15.10 4.27
C LEU A 121 6.89 -15.41 4.01
N GLN A 122 7.17 -15.93 2.81
CA GLN A 122 8.52 -16.08 2.29
C GLN A 122 8.61 -15.38 0.93
N LEU A 123 9.62 -14.55 0.73
CA LEU A 123 9.90 -13.87 -0.53
C LEU A 123 11.33 -14.17 -0.98
N ARG A 124 11.52 -14.28 -2.29
CA ARG A 124 12.80 -14.52 -2.96
C ARG A 124 12.95 -13.58 -4.13
N ALA A 125 14.15 -13.03 -4.28
CA ALA A 125 14.54 -12.17 -5.39
C ALA A 125 15.61 -12.85 -6.24
N ALA A 126 15.55 -12.65 -7.56
CA ALA A 126 16.60 -13.10 -8.47
C ALA A 126 17.65 -12.01 -8.61
N LEU A 127 18.88 -12.30 -8.21
CA LEU A 127 20.03 -11.40 -8.37
C LEU A 127 21.13 -12.14 -9.12
N ARG A 128 21.52 -11.62 -10.28
CA ARG A 128 22.57 -12.20 -11.15
C ARG A 128 22.35 -13.69 -11.45
N GLY A 129 21.10 -14.05 -11.80
CA GLY A 129 20.73 -15.43 -12.16
C GLY A 129 20.56 -16.39 -10.98
N ARG A 130 20.77 -15.94 -9.73
CA ARG A 130 20.59 -16.75 -8.52
C ARG A 130 19.42 -16.24 -7.68
N TRP A 131 18.65 -17.17 -7.11
CA TRP A 131 17.55 -16.86 -6.20
C TRP A 131 18.02 -16.76 -4.75
N TRP A 132 17.78 -15.61 -4.13
CA TRP A 132 18.10 -15.32 -2.74
C TRP A 132 16.83 -15.20 -1.92
N THR A 133 16.85 -15.65 -0.67
CA THR A 133 15.80 -15.30 0.29
C THR A 133 15.85 -13.80 0.51
N SER A 134 14.75 -13.14 0.19
CA SER A 134 14.60 -11.69 0.19
C SER A 134 13.96 -11.19 1.48
N HIS A 135 12.97 -11.93 1.98
CA HIS A 135 12.29 -11.63 3.24
C HIS A 135 11.60 -12.90 3.76
N THR A 136 11.62 -13.11 5.07
CA THR A 136 10.81 -14.14 5.74
C THR A 136 10.18 -13.52 6.97
N SER A 137 8.88 -13.77 7.17
CA SER A 137 8.21 -13.35 8.40
C SER A 137 6.99 -14.22 8.70
N GLN A 138 6.65 -14.29 9.98
CA GLN A 138 5.38 -14.84 10.45
C GLN A 138 4.58 -13.76 11.17
N PHE A 139 3.25 -13.85 11.10
CA PHE A 139 2.34 -12.98 11.85
C PHE A 139 0.95 -13.60 11.96
N GLU A 140 0.19 -13.17 12.96
CA GLU A 140 -1.21 -13.52 13.10
C GLU A 140 -2.10 -12.55 12.33
N LEU A 141 -3.14 -13.08 11.69
CA LEU A 141 -4.21 -12.31 11.06
C LEU A 141 -5.56 -12.87 11.51
N GLY A 142 -6.32 -12.09 12.29
CA GLY A 142 -7.65 -12.50 12.76
C GLY A 142 -8.64 -12.72 11.61
N ALA A 143 -9.66 -13.56 11.84
CA ALA A 143 -10.66 -13.90 10.81
C ALA A 143 -11.46 -12.67 10.30
N GLU A 144 -11.64 -11.66 11.15
CA GLU A 144 -12.32 -10.40 10.81
C GLU A 144 -11.34 -9.29 10.38
N GLN A 145 -10.05 -9.63 10.27
CA GLN A 145 -9.01 -8.70 9.84
C GLN A 145 -8.64 -8.94 8.39
N ARG A 146 -8.01 -7.93 7.78
CA ARG A 146 -7.36 -8.02 6.49
C ARG A 146 -6.01 -7.31 6.53
N ALA A 147 -5.12 -7.65 5.60
CA ALA A 147 -3.78 -7.06 5.56
C ALA A 147 -3.40 -6.55 4.17
N LEU A 148 -2.76 -5.38 4.13
CA LEU A 148 -1.97 -4.94 2.99
C LEU A 148 -0.49 -5.06 3.33
N LEU A 149 0.24 -5.86 2.56
CA LEU A 149 1.69 -5.96 2.62
C LEU A 149 2.29 -4.95 1.65
N VAL A 150 3.01 -3.95 2.13
CA VAL A 150 3.76 -3.02 1.28
C VAL A 150 5.20 -3.48 1.22
N ILE A 151 5.62 -3.99 0.06
CA ILE A 151 6.98 -4.48 -0.18
C ILE A 151 7.77 -3.33 -0.79
N LEU A 152 8.73 -2.81 -0.03
CA LEU A 152 9.54 -1.66 -0.40
C LEU A 152 10.92 -2.09 -0.93
N PRO A 153 11.63 -1.20 -1.64
CA PRO A 153 13.00 -1.45 -2.05
C PRO A 153 13.91 -1.82 -0.87
N PRO A 154 15.02 -2.52 -1.14
CA PRO A 154 16.06 -2.73 -0.15
C PRO A 154 16.60 -1.40 0.40
N TYR A 155 17.10 -1.39 1.64
CA TYR A 155 17.83 -0.24 2.20
C TYR A 155 19.10 0.07 1.39
N TYR A 156 19.81 -0.98 0.97
CA TYR A 156 21.04 -0.87 0.21
C TYR A 156 20.78 -1.13 -1.28
N PRO A 157 21.11 -0.19 -2.18
CA PRO A 157 20.97 -0.41 -3.62
C PRO A 157 21.65 -1.69 -4.09
N GLY A 158 20.92 -2.51 -4.86
CA GLY A 158 21.42 -3.79 -5.38
C GLY A 158 21.35 -4.98 -4.42
N SER A 159 20.92 -4.78 -3.16
CA SER A 159 20.62 -5.88 -2.25
C SER A 159 19.33 -6.62 -2.68
N PRO A 160 19.28 -7.96 -2.55
CA PRO A 160 18.03 -8.71 -2.76
C PRO A 160 17.08 -8.64 -1.55
N GLU A 161 17.48 -8.04 -0.43
CA GLU A 161 16.73 -8.00 0.82
C GLU A 161 15.71 -6.86 0.82
N VAL A 162 14.44 -7.18 0.55
CA VAL A 162 13.36 -6.19 0.53
C VAL A 162 12.86 -5.89 1.93
N GLN A 163 12.22 -4.74 2.10
CA GLN A 163 11.52 -4.43 3.33
C GLN A 163 10.03 -4.72 3.17
N VAL A 164 9.39 -5.31 4.18
CA VAL A 164 7.93 -5.52 4.17
C VAL A 164 7.28 -4.78 5.33
N ARG A 165 6.36 -3.87 5.01
CA ARG A 165 5.47 -3.23 5.99
C ARG A 165 4.11 -3.88 5.93
N ARG A 166 3.48 -4.08 7.08
CA ARG A 166 2.15 -4.69 7.20
C ARG A 166 1.16 -3.66 7.70
N LEU A 167 0.08 -3.44 6.94
CA LEU A 167 -1.04 -2.59 7.32
C LEU A 167 -2.26 -3.48 7.56
N VAL A 168 -2.52 -3.78 8.84
CA VAL A 168 -3.65 -4.59 9.27
C VAL A 168 -4.78 -3.67 9.72
N ASP A 169 -6.00 -3.98 9.30
CA ASP A 169 -7.23 -3.36 9.80
C ASP A 169 -8.35 -4.41 9.93
N SER A 170 -9.36 -4.07 10.72
CA SER A 170 -10.62 -4.81 10.76
C SER A 170 -11.56 -4.21 9.71
N VAL A 171 -12.27 -5.07 8.97
CA VAL A 171 -13.35 -4.58 8.09
C VAL A 171 -14.53 -4.19 8.99
N PRO A 172 -15.11 -2.98 8.82
CA PRO A 172 -16.32 -2.58 9.55
C PRO A 172 -17.51 -3.50 9.26
#